data_AF-A0A369NHS0-F1
#
_entry.id   AF-A0A369NHS0-F1
#
_cell.length_a   1.000
_cell.length_b   1.000
_cell.length_c   1.000
_cell.angle_alpha   90.00
_cell.angle_beta   90.00
_cell.angle_gamma   90.00
#
_symmetry.space_group_name_H-M   'P 1'
#
loop_
_entity.id
_entity.type
_entity.pdbx_description
1 polymer ?
#
loop_
_entity_poly.entity_id
_entity_poly.type
_entity_poly.pdbx_seq_one_letter_code
_entity_poly.pdbx_strand_id
1 'polypeptide(L)'
;MLLAVAMVAVLSLGALAGCGGNGSGGAAASGASSADATTKTLVKTATNEMTLVDWDVSEADSPITVTSDDAKFADYVDDLREITGYDIESLTMQVKVTEFAGAEIAATHENVKDNTYAIESLEAVVDGKTITYTDGDFKKR
;
A
#
# COMPACT_ATOMS: atom_id res chain seq x y z
N MET A 1 -37.92 28.74 -7.77
CA MET A 1 -37.82 29.82 -6.76
C MET A 1 -37.10 29.25 -5.54
N LEU A 2 -36.00 29.90 -5.14
CA LEU A 2 -35.36 29.96 -3.80
C LEU A 2 -35.08 28.64 -3.04
N LEU A 3 -33.90 28.39 -2.46
CA LEU A 3 -33.00 29.29 -1.76
C LEU A 3 -31.51 28.97 -1.98
N ALA A 4 -30.73 30.03 -2.12
CA ALA A 4 -29.31 30.08 -1.86
C ALA A 4 -29.03 30.14 -0.35
N VAL A 5 -27.93 29.54 0.09
CA VAL A 5 -27.21 29.95 1.31
C VAL A 5 -25.72 29.99 0.97
N ALA A 6 -25.19 31.20 0.94
CA ALA A 6 -23.77 31.52 0.96
C ALA A 6 -23.26 31.45 2.41
N MET A 7 -21.98 31.15 2.63
CA MET A 7 -21.11 31.89 3.56
C MET A 7 -19.65 31.47 3.37
N VAL A 8 -18.81 32.50 3.36
CA VAL A 8 -17.37 32.54 3.14
C VAL A 8 -16.65 32.38 4.48
N ALA A 9 -15.53 31.66 4.51
CA ALA A 9 -14.51 31.84 5.53
C ALA A 9 -13.11 31.79 4.90
N VAL A 10 -12.65 32.96 4.46
CA VAL A 10 -11.23 33.26 4.26
C VAL A 10 -10.58 33.33 5.65
N LEU A 11 -9.69 32.40 5.98
CA LEU A 11 -8.73 32.58 7.07
C LEU A 11 -7.34 32.82 6.47
N SER A 12 -7.08 34.10 6.20
CA SER A 12 -5.73 34.65 6.12
C SER A 12 -5.48 35.41 7.42
N LEU A 13 -4.52 34.98 8.24
CA LEU A 13 -3.81 35.72 9.31
C LEU A 13 -2.74 34.74 9.84
N GLY A 14 -1.45 35.04 9.96
CA GLY A 14 -0.70 36.26 9.77
C GLY A 14 0.77 35.92 9.98
N ALA A 15 1.64 36.75 9.39
CA ALA A 15 3.08 36.67 9.46
C ALA A 15 3.63 36.74 10.89
N LEU A 16 4.76 36.06 11.13
CA LEU A 16 5.73 36.49 12.13
C LEU A 16 7.15 36.46 11.57
N ALA A 17 7.83 37.57 11.84
CA ALA A 17 9.12 38.05 11.38
C ALA A 17 10.33 37.15 11.68
N GLY A 18 11.38 37.31 10.89
CA GLY A 18 12.72 36.83 11.20
C GLY A 18 13.73 37.14 10.09
N CYS A 19 14.34 38.31 10.17
CA CYS A 19 15.36 38.81 9.25
C CYS A 19 16.75 38.22 9.59
N GLY A 20 17.54 37.88 8.57
CA GLY A 20 19.01 37.86 8.63
C GLY A 20 19.67 36.51 8.99
N GLY A 21 20.51 36.01 8.08
CA GLY A 21 21.43 34.92 8.40
C GLY A 21 22.00 34.19 7.19
N ASN A 22 23.00 34.77 6.54
CA ASN A 22 23.90 34.05 5.65
C ASN A 22 24.72 33.06 6.51
N GLY A 23 24.39 31.77 6.44
CA GLY A 23 25.04 30.75 7.26
C GLY A 23 25.04 29.39 6.58
N SER A 24 26.19 29.03 6.01
CA SER A 24 26.52 27.68 5.59
C SER A 24 26.31 26.67 6.72
N GLY A 25 25.78 25.52 6.36
CA GLY A 25 26.04 24.27 7.07
C GLY A 25 24.87 23.74 7.89
N GLY A 26 24.54 22.48 7.62
CA GLY A 26 24.00 21.61 8.65
C GLY A 26 22.69 20.95 8.30
N ALA A 27 22.79 19.64 8.05
CA ALA A 27 21.72 18.65 8.15
C ALA A 27 20.61 18.72 7.09
N ALA A 28 20.89 18.11 5.94
CA ALA A 28 19.89 17.25 5.31
C ALA A 28 19.59 16.10 6.27
N ALA A 29 18.75 16.35 7.28
CA ALA A 29 18.04 15.28 7.96
C ALA A 29 17.10 14.69 6.90
N SER A 30 17.46 13.51 6.41
CA SER A 30 16.66 12.68 5.51
C SER A 30 15.30 12.44 6.16
N GLY A 31 14.32 13.29 5.84
CA GLY A 31 12.94 13.14 6.24
C GLY A 31 12.34 11.97 5.48
N ALA A 32 12.34 10.79 6.09
CA ALA A 32 11.35 9.79 5.74
C ALA A 32 9.99 10.44 6.02
N SER A 33 9.23 10.73 4.96
CA SER A 33 7.92 11.33 5.10
C SER A 33 7.02 10.39 5.91
N SER A 34 6.05 10.92 6.67
CA SER A 34 5.01 10.07 7.28
C SER A 34 4.37 9.11 6.27
N ALA A 35 4.26 9.54 5.01
CA ALA A 35 3.79 8.71 3.89
C ALA A 35 4.72 7.52 3.61
N ASP A 36 6.03 7.65 3.75
CA ASP A 36 6.97 6.53 3.53
C ASP A 36 6.81 5.45 4.61
N ALA A 37 6.53 5.86 5.85
CA ALA A 37 6.25 4.95 6.95
C ALA A 37 4.92 4.21 6.76
N THR A 38 3.84 4.94 6.42
CA THR A 38 2.53 4.36 6.12
C THR A 38 2.61 3.38 4.95
N THR A 39 3.23 3.80 3.83
CA THR A 39 3.42 2.95 2.65
C THR A 39 4.18 1.68 3.01
N LYS A 40 5.26 1.79 3.78
CA LYS A 40 6.07 0.64 4.16
C LYS A 40 5.34 -0.32 5.10
N THR A 41 4.56 0.18 6.05
CA THR A 41 3.74 -0.66 6.92
C THR A 41 2.70 -1.40 6.09
N LEU A 42 1.93 -0.69 5.25
CA LEU A 42 0.89 -1.30 4.43
C LEU A 42 1.46 -2.38 3.49
N VAL A 43 2.51 -2.06 2.73
CA VAL A 43 3.12 -3.03 1.77
C VAL A 43 3.62 -4.27 2.50
N LYS A 44 4.23 -4.12 3.69
CA LYS A 44 4.70 -5.27 4.47
C LYS A 44 3.55 -6.10 5.03
N THR A 45 2.52 -5.46 5.57
CA THR A 45 1.34 -6.17 6.07
C THR A 45 0.65 -6.91 4.92
N ALA A 46 0.44 -6.25 3.78
CA ALA A 46 -0.12 -6.86 2.59
C ALA A 46 0.70 -8.08 2.11
N THR A 47 2.03 -7.94 2.07
CA THR A 47 2.94 -9.03 1.69
C THR A 47 2.89 -10.21 2.67
N ASN A 48 2.72 -9.96 3.97
CA ASN A 48 2.58 -11.04 4.94
C ASN A 48 1.20 -11.71 4.81
N GLU A 49 0.14 -10.92 4.72
CA GLU A 49 -1.24 -11.42 4.72
C GLU A 49 -1.56 -12.23 3.45
N MET A 50 -1.02 -11.84 2.29
CA MET A 50 -1.24 -12.60 1.04
C MET A 50 -0.72 -14.04 1.10
N THR A 51 0.22 -14.35 2.00
CA THR A 51 0.71 -15.72 2.18
C THR A 51 -0.19 -16.58 3.06
N LEU A 52 -1.17 -15.96 3.74
CA LEU A 52 -2.10 -16.63 4.65
C LEU A 52 -3.47 -16.86 4.03
N VAL A 53 -3.82 -16.09 2.99
CA VAL A 53 -5.07 -16.21 2.25
C VAL A 53 -4.93 -17.18 1.09
N ASP A 54 -5.96 -18.00 0.84
CA ASP A 54 -6.09 -18.78 -0.40
C ASP A 54 -6.90 -17.97 -1.42
N TRP A 55 -6.24 -17.58 -2.50
CA TRP A 55 -6.79 -16.66 -3.51
C TRP A 55 -7.52 -17.39 -4.64
N ASP A 56 -7.44 -18.72 -4.69
CA ASP A 56 -7.89 -19.54 -5.82
C ASP A 56 -7.35 -18.97 -7.16
N VAL A 57 -6.04 -18.76 -7.21
CA VAL A 57 -5.31 -18.27 -8.40
C VAL A 57 -4.08 -19.13 -8.65
N SER A 58 -3.58 -19.10 -9.87
CA SER A 58 -2.38 -19.80 -10.31
C SER A 58 -1.40 -18.85 -10.99
N GLU A 59 -0.21 -19.35 -11.34
CA GLU A 59 0.76 -18.57 -12.14
C GLU A 59 0.18 -18.13 -13.50
N ALA A 60 -0.77 -18.90 -14.07
CA ALA A 60 -1.40 -18.53 -15.34
C ALA A 60 -2.27 -17.26 -15.25
N ASP A 61 -2.70 -16.91 -14.03
CA ASP A 61 -3.47 -15.71 -13.74
C ASP A 61 -2.58 -14.49 -13.46
N SER A 62 -1.26 -14.69 -13.38
CA SER A 62 -0.30 -13.64 -13.05
C SER A 62 -0.04 -12.67 -14.21
N PRO A 63 0.11 -11.35 -13.94
CA PRO A 63 -0.12 -10.69 -12.65
C PRO A 63 -1.62 -10.52 -12.38
N ILE A 64 -2.02 -10.68 -11.13
CA ILE A 64 -3.39 -10.39 -10.68
C ILE A 64 -3.50 -8.95 -10.22
N THR A 65 -4.66 -8.34 -10.44
CA THR A 65 -5.03 -7.03 -9.91
C THR A 65 -5.89 -7.23 -8.67
N VAL A 66 -5.38 -6.83 -7.51
CA VAL A 66 -6.14 -6.82 -6.26
C VAL A 66 -6.64 -5.40 -6.02
N THR A 67 -7.95 -5.22 -5.94
CA THR A 67 -8.56 -3.90 -5.75
C THR A 67 -9.68 -3.93 -4.72
N SER A 68 -9.83 -2.84 -3.97
CA SER A 68 -10.94 -2.63 -3.03
C SER A 68 -12.31 -2.56 -3.70
N ASP A 69 -12.35 -2.34 -5.02
CA ASP A 69 -13.59 -2.29 -5.80
C ASP A 69 -14.13 -3.69 -6.18
N ASP A 70 -13.31 -4.73 -6.02
CA ASP A 70 -13.70 -6.11 -6.32
C ASP A 70 -14.07 -6.85 -5.03
N ALA A 71 -15.31 -7.34 -4.98
CA ALA A 71 -15.84 -8.08 -3.85
C ALA A 71 -15.03 -9.35 -3.52
N LYS A 72 -14.29 -9.92 -4.49
CA LYS A 72 -13.38 -11.04 -4.25
C LYS A 72 -12.32 -10.72 -3.20
N PHE A 73 -11.90 -9.45 -3.10
CA PHE A 73 -10.81 -9.03 -2.22
C PHE A 73 -11.30 -8.23 -1.00
N ALA A 74 -12.61 -8.13 -0.80
CA ALA A 74 -13.19 -7.32 0.29
C ALA A 74 -12.67 -7.76 1.66
N ASP A 75 -12.73 -9.07 1.96
CA ASP A 75 -12.27 -9.62 3.24
C ASP A 75 -10.78 -9.34 3.47
N TYR A 76 -9.95 -9.53 2.43
CA TYR A 76 -8.52 -9.23 2.50
C TYR A 76 -8.25 -7.74 2.77
N VAL A 77 -8.98 -6.83 2.12
CA VAL A 77 -8.83 -5.38 2.37
C VAL A 77 -9.29 -5.00 3.77
N ASP A 78 -10.34 -5.64 4.29
CA ASP A 78 -10.80 -5.43 5.66
C ASP A 78 -9.79 -5.95 6.69
N ASP A 79 -9.16 -7.10 6.45
CA ASP A 79 -8.06 -7.61 7.29
C ASP A 79 -6.88 -6.63 7.32
N LEU A 80 -6.52 -6.04 6.17
CA LEU A 80 -5.49 -5.00 6.14
C LEU A 80 -5.86 -3.79 6.99
N ARG A 81 -7.12 -3.35 6.97
CA ARG A 81 -7.60 -2.26 7.84
C ARG A 81 -7.51 -2.64 9.31
N GLU A 82 -7.93 -3.85 9.68
CA GLU A 82 -7.89 -4.34 11.07
C GLU A 82 -6.45 -4.43 11.59
N ILE A 83 -5.54 -5.03 10.81
CA ILE A 83 -4.16 -5.27 11.23
C ILE A 83 -3.35 -3.96 11.30
N THR A 84 -3.54 -3.06 10.33
CA THR A 84 -2.78 -1.81 10.27
C THR A 84 -3.39 -0.69 11.10
N GLY A 85 -4.70 -0.72 11.35
CA GLY A 85 -5.46 0.37 11.95
C GLY A 85 -5.62 1.59 11.04
N TYR A 86 -5.34 1.45 9.73
CA TYR A 86 -5.45 2.53 8.75
C TYR A 86 -6.86 2.64 8.15
N ASP A 87 -7.27 3.87 7.85
CA ASP A 87 -8.45 4.10 7.01
C ASP A 87 -8.06 3.95 5.54
N ILE A 88 -8.20 2.73 5.00
CA ILE A 88 -7.91 2.43 3.60
C ILE A 88 -9.16 2.75 2.77
N GLU A 89 -9.20 3.92 2.15
CA GLU A 89 -10.33 4.39 1.33
C GLU A 89 -10.37 3.71 -0.04
N SER A 90 -9.20 3.51 -0.64
CA SER A 90 -9.04 2.76 -1.89
C SER A 90 -7.71 2.02 -1.92
N LEU A 91 -7.69 0.86 -2.58
CA LEU A 91 -6.51 0.05 -2.75
C LEU A 91 -6.51 -0.54 -4.15
N THR A 92 -5.39 -0.45 -4.86
CA THR A 92 -5.14 -1.19 -6.09
C THR A 92 -3.69 -1.66 -6.08
N MET A 93 -3.46 -2.96 -6.22
CA MET A 93 -2.12 -3.52 -6.32
C MET A 93 -2.01 -4.55 -7.45
N GLN A 94 -0.83 -4.57 -8.07
CA GLN A 94 -0.42 -5.60 -9.02
C GLN A 94 0.42 -6.63 -8.27
N VAL A 95 -0.06 -7.87 -8.27
CA VAL A 95 0.59 -8.97 -7.56
C VAL A 95 1.02 -10.02 -8.57
N LYS A 96 2.31 -10.30 -8.60
CA LYS A 96 2.89 -11.41 -9.34
C LYS A 96 2.68 -12.70 -8.57
N VAL A 97 2.14 -13.71 -9.23
CA VAL A 97 2.03 -15.08 -8.72
C VAL A 97 3.11 -15.92 -9.38
N THR A 98 3.81 -16.75 -8.61
CA THR A 98 4.80 -17.69 -9.14
C THR A 98 4.54 -19.05 -8.52
N GLU A 99 4.33 -20.07 -9.35
CA GLU A 99 4.13 -21.43 -8.86
C GLU A 99 5.50 -22.06 -8.59
N PHE A 100 5.63 -22.69 -7.43
CA PHE A 100 6.76 -23.53 -7.09
C PHE A 100 6.30 -24.98 -6.94
N ALA A 101 6.89 -25.87 -7.74
CA ALA A 101 6.75 -27.30 -7.53
C ALA A 101 7.65 -27.72 -6.36
N GLY A 102 7.02 -28.02 -5.22
CA GLY A 102 7.64 -28.63 -4.05
C GLY A 102 8.10 -30.07 -4.30
N ALA A 103 8.55 -30.73 -3.23
CA ALA A 103 9.00 -32.12 -3.32
C ALA A 103 7.83 -33.05 -3.71
N GLU A 104 8.11 -34.00 -4.60
CA GLU A 104 7.18 -35.08 -4.93
C GLU A 104 6.90 -35.93 -3.68
N ILE A 105 5.62 -36.10 -3.36
CA ILE A 105 5.21 -37.01 -2.28
C ILE A 105 5.27 -38.44 -2.83
N ALA A 106 6.32 -39.18 -2.49
CA ALA A 106 6.59 -40.54 -3.02
C ALA A 106 5.43 -41.55 -2.82
N ALA A 107 4.53 -41.32 -1.86
CA ALA A 107 3.36 -42.19 -1.64
C ALA A 107 2.23 -41.93 -2.65
N THR A 108 2.07 -40.70 -3.11
CA THR A 108 0.97 -40.29 -4.01
C THR A 108 1.45 -39.96 -5.42
N HIS A 109 2.77 -39.83 -5.63
CA HIS A 109 3.39 -39.31 -6.86
C HIS A 109 2.84 -37.93 -7.27
N GLU A 110 2.35 -37.17 -6.29
CA GLU A 110 1.83 -35.83 -6.49
C GLU A 110 2.89 -34.81 -6.08
N ASN A 111 3.07 -33.77 -6.90
CA ASN A 111 3.91 -32.64 -6.54
C ASN A 111 3.06 -31.63 -5.76
N VAL A 112 3.53 -31.24 -4.58
CA VAL A 112 2.96 -30.09 -3.87
C VAL A 112 3.21 -28.86 -4.74
N LYS A 113 2.17 -28.09 -5.05
CA LYS A 113 2.27 -26.82 -5.76
C LYS A 113 2.00 -25.71 -4.74
N ASP A 114 3.02 -24.91 -4.47
CA ASP A 114 2.90 -23.74 -3.60
C ASP A 114 3.04 -22.48 -4.44
N ASN A 115 2.12 -21.52 -4.27
CA ASN A 115 2.23 -20.22 -4.90
C ASN A 115 3.00 -19.25 -4.02
N THR A 116 3.90 -18.48 -4.63
CA THR A 116 4.53 -17.33 -4.01
C THR A 116 3.95 -16.05 -4.61
N TYR A 117 3.72 -15.05 -3.77
CA TYR A 117 3.12 -13.78 -4.18
C TYR A 117 4.12 -12.63 -3.96
N ALA A 118 4.16 -11.68 -4.91
CA ALA A 118 5.00 -10.49 -4.80
C ALA A 118 4.26 -9.24 -5.32
N ILE A 119 4.21 -8.17 -4.52
CA ILE A 119 3.64 -6.88 -4.93
C ILE A 119 4.62 -6.19 -5.89
N GLU A 120 4.23 -6.01 -7.15
CA GLU A 120 5.01 -5.25 -8.14
C GLU A 120 4.74 -3.75 -8.03
N SER A 121 3.48 -3.38 -7.77
CA SER A 121 3.09 -2.00 -7.52
C SER A 121 1.85 -1.92 -6.63
N LEU A 122 1.72 -0.83 -5.87
CA LEU A 122 0.53 -0.52 -5.08
C LEU A 122 0.24 0.98 -5.17
N GLU A 123 -1.02 1.31 -5.37
CA GLU A 123 -1.57 2.66 -5.21
C GLU A 123 -2.75 2.57 -4.24
N ALA A 124 -2.77 3.45 -3.25
CA ALA A 124 -3.84 3.48 -2.26
C ALA A 124 -4.10 4.90 -1.78
N VAL A 125 -5.33 5.15 -1.31
CA VAL A 125 -5.65 6.32 -0.51
C VAL A 125 -5.83 5.85 0.93
N VAL A 126 -4.96 6.34 1.80
CA VAL A 126 -4.91 5.95 3.21
C VAL A 126 -4.93 7.20 4.07
N ASP A 127 -5.89 7.28 5.01
CA ASP A 127 -6.09 8.43 5.89
C ASP A 127 -6.15 9.77 5.11
N GLY A 128 -6.84 9.80 3.98
CA GLY A 128 -6.95 10.97 3.09
C GLY A 128 -5.70 11.29 2.27
N LYS A 129 -4.69 10.41 2.24
CA LYS A 129 -3.43 10.62 1.51
C LYS A 129 -3.19 9.53 0.48
N THR A 130 -2.89 9.94 -0.75
CA THR A 130 -2.41 9.02 -1.78
C THR A 130 -1.00 8.54 -1.44
N ILE A 131 -0.83 7.22 -1.45
CA ILE A 131 0.44 6.54 -1.32
C ILE A 131 0.67 5.66 -2.55
N THR A 132 1.94 5.53 -2.93
CA THR A 132 2.36 4.74 -4.09
C THR A 132 3.60 3.93 -3.74
N TYR A 133 3.67 2.72 -4.28
CA TYR A 133 4.81 1.83 -4.16
C TYR A 133 5.07 1.13 -5.48
N THR A 134 6.35 0.98 -5.83
CA THR A 134 6.85 0.08 -6.87
C THR A 134 7.93 -0.83 -6.28
N ASP A 135 8.03 -2.08 -6.74
CA ASP A 135 9.10 -2.96 -6.26
C ASP A 135 10.48 -2.30 -6.39
N GLY A 136 11.28 -2.48 -5.35
CA GLY A 136 12.60 -1.87 -5.19
C GLY A 136 12.60 -0.50 -4.52
N ASP A 137 11.45 0.15 -4.29
CA ASP A 137 11.44 1.47 -3.64
C ASP A 137 12.04 1.47 -2.22
N PHE A 138 11.87 0.38 -1.47
CA PHE A 138 12.48 0.25 -0.14
C PHE A 138 13.96 -0.17 -0.14
N LYS A 139 14.52 -0.54 -1.30
CA LYS A 139 15.93 -0.96 -1.45
C LYS A 139 16.86 0.24 -1.70
N LYS A 140 16.30 1.40 -2.10
CA LYS A 140 17.06 2.65 -2.30
C LYS A 140 17.39 3.26 -0.92
N ARG A 141 18.58 3.00 -0.41
CA ARG A 141 19.17 3.69 0.75
C ARG A 141 20.62 4.08 0.45
#